data_AF-A0A947FMM8-F1
#
_entry.id   AF-A0A947FMM8-F1
#
_cell.length_a   1.000
_cell.length_b   1.000
_cell.length_c   1.000
_cell.angle_alpha   90.00
_cell.angle_beta   90.00
_cell.angle_gamma   90.00
#
_symmetry.space_group_name_H-M   'P 1'
#
loop_
_entity.id
_entity.type
_entity.pdbx_description
1 polymer ?
#
loop_
_entity_poly.entity_id
_entity_poly.type
_entity_poly.pdbx_seq_one_letter_code
_entity_poly.pdbx_strand_id
1 'polypeptide(L)'
;MTRNNKRIAITLWAITALLTASQLQAGSRQASYWLEKMMKAVHEMNYDGNFVYLHGDNIESLRTVHINQDGHEIERLFSLNGEAREIVRDNETVTRILPNDKTIATTQRLLNKQSFSGFFVLDLERIEQNYEINLKGRGRIA
;
A
#
# COMPACT_ATOMS: atom_id res chain seq x y z
N MET A 1 -36.91 17.66 43.29
CA MET A 1 -36.08 16.46 43.00
C MET A 1 -35.62 16.32 41.53
N THR A 2 -35.90 17.27 40.62
CA THR A 2 -35.67 17.11 39.16
C THR A 2 -34.34 17.66 38.62
N ARG A 3 -33.59 18.43 39.42
CA ARG A 3 -32.35 19.13 39.00
C ARG A 3 -31.11 18.23 39.02
N ASN A 4 -31.10 17.16 39.81
CA ASN A 4 -29.95 16.26 39.93
C ASN A 4 -29.85 15.28 38.75
N ASN A 5 -30.99 14.80 38.25
CA ASN A 5 -31.06 13.85 37.14
C ASN A 5 -30.54 14.45 35.83
N LYS A 6 -30.72 15.77 35.63
CA LYS A 6 -30.17 16.48 34.48
C LYS A 6 -28.64 16.59 34.51
N ARG A 7 -28.05 16.77 35.70
CA ARG A 7 -26.58 16.83 35.86
C ARG A 7 -25.94 15.46 35.65
N ILE A 8 -26.54 14.41 36.21
CA ILE A 8 -26.10 13.02 36.03
C ILE A 8 -26.18 12.62 34.55
N ALA A 9 -27.26 12.98 33.86
CA ALA A 9 -27.42 12.72 32.43
C ALA A 9 -26.35 13.44 31.59
N ILE A 10 -26.04 14.71 31.85
CA ILE A 10 -25.01 15.46 31.12
C ILE A 10 -23.62 14.85 31.36
N THR A 11 -23.30 14.45 32.59
CA THR A 11 -22.00 13.80 32.88
C THR A 11 -21.89 12.43 32.22
N LEU A 12 -22.98 11.64 32.16
CA LEU A 12 -22.99 10.36 31.46
C LEU A 12 -22.75 10.54 29.96
N TRP A 13 -23.43 11.50 29.32
CA TRP A 13 -23.22 11.81 27.90
C TRP A 13 -21.80 12.31 27.60
N ALA A 14 -21.23 13.15 28.47
CA ALA A 14 -19.86 13.64 28.32
C ALA A 14 -18.82 12.52 28.44
N ILE A 15 -19.02 11.57 29.37
CA ILE A 15 -18.13 10.40 29.54
C ILE A 15 -18.24 9.48 28.33
N THR A 16 -19.44 9.21 27.81
CA THR A 16 -19.63 8.38 26.62
C THR A 16 -18.98 9.01 25.39
N ALA A 17 -19.12 10.34 25.20
CA ALA A 17 -18.49 11.06 24.09
C ALA A 17 -16.95 11.02 24.15
N LEU A 18 -16.36 11.14 25.36
CA LEU A 18 -14.91 11.00 25.55
C LEU A 18 -14.42 9.59 25.21
N LEU A 19 -15.12 8.55 25.68
CA LEU A 19 -14.78 7.15 25.41
C LEU A 19 -14.81 6.82 23.91
N THR A 20 -15.81 7.31 23.17
CA THR A 20 -15.88 7.10 21.73
C THR A 20 -14.76 7.81 20.97
N ALA A 21 -14.41 9.04 21.37
CA ALA A 21 -13.34 9.79 20.73
C ALA A 21 -11.96 9.11 20.91
N SER A 22 -11.68 8.57 22.11
CA SER A 22 -10.45 7.84 22.37
C SER A 22 -10.32 6.56 21.54
N GLN A 23 -11.43 5.83 21.31
CA GLN A 23 -11.43 4.61 20.50
C GLN A 23 -11.20 4.90 19.00
N LEU A 24 -11.82 5.94 18.44
CA LEU A 24 -11.55 6.36 17.06
C LEU A 24 -10.09 6.75 16.87
N GLN A 25 -9.52 7.52 17.79
CA GLN A 25 -8.13 7.96 17.69
C GLN A 25 -7.15 6.79 17.81
N ALA A 26 -7.43 5.80 18.67
CA ALA A 26 -6.61 4.60 18.77
C ALA A 26 -6.67 3.75 17.48
N GLY A 27 -7.86 3.61 16.88
CA GLY A 27 -8.05 2.88 15.62
C GLY A 27 -7.34 3.53 14.43
N SER A 28 -7.42 4.86 14.30
CA SER A 28 -6.71 5.62 13.26
C SER A 28 -5.19 5.49 13.39
N ARG A 29 -4.62 5.67 14.60
CA ARG A 29 -3.18 5.48 14.83
C ARG A 29 -2.70 4.07 14.48
N GLN A 30 -3.50 3.05 14.80
CA GLN A 30 -3.17 1.68 14.44
C GLN A 30 -3.22 1.45 12.92
N ALA A 31 -4.15 2.10 12.23
CA ALA A 31 -4.26 2.02 10.78
C ALA A 31 -3.07 2.70 10.08
N SER A 32 -2.69 3.91 10.50
CA SER A 32 -1.50 4.61 10.01
C SER A 32 -0.22 3.81 10.26
N TYR A 33 -0.08 3.19 11.44
CA TYR A 33 1.05 2.30 11.75
C TYR A 33 1.16 1.14 10.75
N TRP A 34 0.06 0.48 10.41
CA TRP A 34 0.08 -0.63 9.45
C TRP A 34 0.39 -0.16 8.03
N LEU A 35 -0.12 1.00 7.63
CA LEU A 35 0.19 1.60 6.33
C LEU A 35 1.67 1.96 6.22
N GLU A 36 2.24 2.63 7.23
CA GLU A 36 3.66 2.97 7.29
C GLU A 36 4.53 1.71 7.26
N LYS A 37 4.17 0.68 8.04
CA LYS A 37 4.89 -0.60 8.06
C LYS A 37 4.88 -1.28 6.69
N MET A 38 3.74 -1.28 6.00
CA MET A 38 3.62 -1.83 4.65
C MET A 38 4.51 -1.05 3.65
N MET A 39 4.48 0.28 3.71
CA MET A 39 5.32 1.13 2.84
C MET A 39 6.81 0.81 3.02
N LYS A 40 7.29 0.70 4.26
CA LYS A 40 8.69 0.30 4.53
C LYS A 40 9.00 -1.09 4.00
N ALA A 41 8.13 -2.07 4.25
CA ALA A 41 8.36 -3.45 3.84
C ALA A 41 8.49 -3.61 2.32
N VAL A 42 7.70 -2.87 1.54
CA VAL A 42 7.75 -2.90 0.07
C VAL A 42 9.12 -2.47 -0.49
N HIS A 43 9.81 -1.56 0.19
CA HIS A 43 11.10 -1.00 -0.23
C HIS A 43 12.31 -1.70 0.39
N GLU A 44 12.19 -2.16 1.64
CA GLU A 44 13.34 -2.66 2.41
C GLU A 44 13.49 -4.18 2.35
N MET A 45 12.40 -4.93 2.17
CA MET A 45 12.46 -6.40 2.23
C MET A 45 12.80 -7.00 0.88
N ASN A 46 13.63 -8.04 0.89
CA ASN A 46 13.80 -8.92 -0.27
C ASN A 46 12.63 -9.92 -0.34
N TYR A 47 11.99 -10.05 -1.50
CA TYR A 47 10.88 -10.99 -1.68
C TYR A 47 10.77 -11.54 -3.10
N ASP A 48 10.18 -12.72 -3.20
CA ASP A 48 9.81 -13.39 -4.44
C ASP A 48 8.39 -13.94 -4.28
N GLY A 49 7.49 -13.55 -5.17
CA GLY A 49 6.10 -13.92 -5.03
C GLY A 49 5.30 -13.75 -6.31
N ASN A 50 4.20 -14.50 -6.38
CA ASN A 50 3.24 -14.41 -7.46
C ASN A 50 1.98 -13.69 -6.97
N PHE A 51 1.41 -12.83 -7.81
CA PHE A 51 0.14 -12.18 -7.55
C PHE A 51 -0.73 -12.14 -8.81
N VAL A 52 -2.02 -11.88 -8.60
CA VAL A 52 -2.99 -11.70 -9.68
C VAL A 52 -3.45 -10.24 -9.67
N TYR A 53 -3.41 -9.61 -10.83
CA TYR A 53 -3.92 -8.27 -11.07
C TYR A 53 -5.20 -8.34 -11.89
N LEU A 54 -6.29 -7.84 -11.30
CA LEU A 54 -7.61 -7.79 -11.93
C LEU A 54 -7.90 -6.34 -12.32
N HIS A 55 -8.16 -6.07 -13.60
CA HIS A 55 -8.54 -4.75 -14.09
C HIS A 55 -9.58 -4.84 -15.21
N GLY A 56 -10.79 -4.34 -14.94
CA GLY A 56 -11.93 -4.58 -15.82
C GLY A 56 -12.19 -6.07 -15.95
N ASP A 57 -12.27 -6.55 -17.20
CA ASP A 57 -12.44 -7.98 -17.52
C ASP A 57 -11.12 -8.73 -17.70
N ASN A 58 -9.97 -8.06 -17.48
CA ASN A 58 -8.66 -8.64 -17.68
C ASN A 58 -8.09 -9.21 -16.37
N ILE A 59 -7.49 -10.40 -16.48
CA ILE A 59 -6.78 -11.09 -15.39
C ILE A 59 -5.34 -11.33 -15.82
N GLU A 60 -4.40 -10.69 -15.14
CA GLU A 60 -2.97 -10.90 -15.33
C GLU A 60 -2.38 -11.63 -14.11
N SER A 61 -1.62 -12.69 -14.35
CA SER A 61 -0.81 -13.35 -13.32
C SER A 61 0.63 -12.90 -13.48
N LEU A 62 1.23 -12.46 -12.38
CA LEU A 62 2.53 -11.82 -12.36
C LEU A 62 3.43 -12.45 -11.30
N ARG A 63 4.72 -12.54 -11.57
CA ARG A 63 5.76 -12.81 -10.56
C ARG A 63 6.58 -11.56 -10.34
N THR A 64 6.81 -11.22 -9.08
CA THR A 64 7.74 -10.14 -8.68
C THR A 64 8.91 -10.74 -7.92
N VAL A 65 10.11 -10.25 -8.24
CA VAL A 65 11.32 -10.47 -7.45
C VAL A 65 11.86 -9.09 -7.10
N HIS A 66 11.95 -8.79 -5.81
CA HIS A 66 12.51 -7.54 -5.29
C HIS A 66 13.72 -7.84 -4.42
N ILE A 67 14.76 -7.05 -4.61
CA ILE A 67 15.99 -7.08 -3.85
C ILE A 67 16.36 -5.64 -3.48
N ASN A 68 16.69 -5.41 -2.23
CA ASN A 68 17.35 -4.21 -1.74
C ASN A 68 18.72 -4.60 -1.17
N GLN A 69 19.77 -4.00 -1.72
CA GLN A 69 21.14 -4.11 -1.21
C GLN A 69 21.67 -2.70 -0.93
N ASP A 70 21.83 -2.37 0.34
CA ASP A 70 22.37 -1.08 0.80
C ASP A 70 21.65 0.15 0.18
N GLY A 71 20.34 0.06 -0.03
CA GLY A 71 19.52 1.12 -0.63
C GLY A 71 19.47 1.08 -2.16
N HIS A 72 20.17 0.13 -2.79
CA HIS A 72 20.01 -0.17 -4.20
C HIS A 72 18.87 -1.17 -4.39
N GLU A 73 17.69 -0.65 -4.74
CA GLU A 73 16.52 -1.46 -5.03
C GLU A 73 16.55 -1.94 -6.48
N ILE A 74 16.34 -3.24 -6.67
CA ILE A 74 16.14 -3.87 -7.97
C ILE A 74 14.83 -4.64 -7.90
N GLU A 75 13.96 -4.43 -8.88
CA GLU A 75 12.71 -5.16 -9.02
C GLU A 75 12.60 -5.76 -10.42
N ARG A 76 12.19 -7.02 -10.50
CA ARG A 76 11.92 -7.73 -11.74
C ARG A 76 10.50 -8.28 -11.73
N LEU A 77 9.72 -7.90 -12.73
CA LEU A 77 8.33 -8.31 -12.91
C LEU A 77 8.19 -9.16 -14.17
N PHE A 78 7.53 -10.31 -14.05
CA PHE A 78 7.27 -11.24 -15.16
C PHE A 78 5.78 -11.42 -15.38
N SER A 79 5.35 -11.40 -16.64
CA SER A 79 4.03 -11.89 -17.04
C SER A 79 4.04 -13.42 -17.07
N LEU A 80 3.12 -14.04 -16.33
CA LEU A 80 2.96 -15.49 -16.23
C LEU A 80 1.84 -16.02 -17.14
N ASN A 81 1.02 -15.13 -17.69
CA ASN A 81 -0.02 -15.44 -18.67
C ASN A 81 -0.08 -14.35 -19.75
N GLY A 82 -0.73 -14.68 -20.87
CA GLY A 82 -0.87 -13.75 -21.99
C GLY A 82 0.44 -13.48 -22.71
N GLU A 83 0.65 -12.23 -23.10
CA GLU A 83 1.87 -11.81 -23.79
C GLU A 83 3.07 -11.84 -22.86
N ALA A 84 4.15 -12.48 -23.29
CA ALA A 84 5.40 -12.51 -22.53
C ALA A 84 5.95 -11.07 -22.42
N ARG A 85 6.00 -10.55 -21.19
CA ARG A 85 6.59 -9.25 -20.89
C ARG A 85 7.39 -9.36 -19.61
N GLU A 86 8.57 -8.78 -19.65
CA GLU A 86 9.44 -8.65 -18.49
C GLU A 86 9.79 -7.18 -18.29
N ILE A 87 9.79 -6.76 -17.02
CA ILE A 87 10.20 -5.42 -16.62
C ILE A 87 11.29 -5.57 -15.57
N VAL A 88 12.47 -5.03 -15.85
CA VAL A 88 13.58 -4.91 -14.89
C VAL A 88 13.71 -3.45 -14.52
N ARG A 89 13.78 -3.16 -13.24
CA ARG A 89 13.90 -1.80 -12.71
C ARG A 89 14.96 -1.73 -11.63
N ASP A 90 15.66 -0.62 -11.61
CA ASP A 90 16.50 -0.21 -10.49
C ASP A 90 16.20 1.24 -10.10
N ASN A 91 17.06 1.83 -9.26
CA ASN A 91 16.91 3.22 -8.81
C ASN A 91 16.92 4.25 -9.96
N GLU A 92 17.49 3.94 -11.13
CA GLU A 92 17.78 4.90 -12.19
C GLU A 92 17.06 4.58 -13.51
N THR A 93 16.80 3.30 -13.77
CA THR A 93 16.38 2.81 -15.08
C THR A 93 15.19 1.86 -15.01
N VAL A 94 14.43 1.87 -16.11
CA VAL A 94 13.40 0.89 -16.39
C VAL A 94 13.71 0.25 -17.74
N THR A 95 13.88 -1.06 -17.77
CA THR A 95 14.06 -1.85 -18.99
C THR A 95 12.83 -2.73 -19.16
N ARG A 96 12.11 -2.53 -20.28
CA ARG A 96 11.05 -3.42 -20.72
C ARG A 96 11.61 -4.37 -21.80
N ILE A 97 11.33 -5.65 -21.64
CA ILE A 97 11.68 -6.70 -22.59
C ILE A 97 10.38 -7.32 -23.10
N LEU A 98 10.15 -7.21 -24.41
CA LEU A 98 9.02 -7.77 -25.13
C LEU A 98 9.58 -8.81 -26.13
N PRO A 99 9.67 -10.09 -25.76
CA PRO A 99 10.29 -11.11 -26.60
C PRO A 99 9.56 -11.30 -27.94
N ASN A 100 8.22 -11.20 -27.94
CA ASN A 100 7.41 -11.38 -29.14
C ASN A 100 7.71 -10.30 -30.20
N ASP A 101 7.88 -9.05 -29.76
CA ASP A 101 8.22 -7.92 -30.62
C ASP A 101 9.72 -7.75 -30.83
N LYS A 102 10.55 -8.66 -30.27
CA LYS A 102 12.02 -8.58 -30.23
C LYS A 102 12.52 -7.21 -29.78
N THR A 103 11.79 -6.58 -28.86
CA THR A 103 12.00 -5.19 -28.48
C THR A 103 12.51 -5.12 -27.05
N ILE A 104 13.62 -4.40 -26.87
CA ILE A 104 14.15 -4.02 -25.57
C ILE A 104 14.16 -2.48 -25.54
N ALA A 105 13.45 -1.92 -24.57
CA ALA A 105 13.36 -0.48 -24.40
C ALA A 105 13.81 -0.11 -22.98
N THR A 106 14.86 0.70 -22.88
CA THR A 106 15.37 1.23 -21.61
C THR A 106 15.07 2.72 -21.54
N THR A 107 14.57 3.19 -20.40
CA THR A 107 14.26 4.60 -20.16
C THR A 107 14.82 5.03 -18.80
N GLN A 108 15.42 6.22 -18.74
CA GLN A 108 15.86 6.83 -17.49
C GLN A 108 14.67 7.38 -16.70
N ARG A 109 14.70 7.22 -15.38
CA ARG A 109 13.57 7.44 -14.48
C ARG A 109 13.05 8.88 -14.49
N LEU A 110 11.87 9.08 -15.06
CA LEU A 110 10.87 10.01 -14.50
C LEU A 110 9.90 9.14 -13.71
N LEU A 111 9.79 9.40 -12.40
CA LEU A 111 8.93 8.70 -11.44
C LEU A 111 7.55 8.35 -12.03
N ASN A 112 7.38 7.12 -12.54
CA ASN A 112 6.12 6.70 -13.15
C ASN A 112 5.40 5.69 -12.24
N LYS A 113 4.09 5.89 -12.08
CA LYS A 113 3.16 5.21 -11.16
C LYS A 113 2.84 3.74 -11.54
N GLN A 114 3.70 3.08 -12.30
CA GLN A 114 3.41 1.78 -12.94
C GLN A 114 4.26 0.61 -12.41
N SER A 115 5.01 0.81 -11.32
CA SER A 115 5.72 -0.26 -10.61
C SER A 115 4.90 -0.78 -9.44
N PHE A 116 5.02 -2.07 -9.09
CA PHE A 116 4.46 -2.63 -7.86
C PHE A 116 4.93 -1.84 -6.63
N SER A 117 6.24 -1.67 -6.45
CA SER A 117 6.83 -0.77 -5.42
C SER A 117 6.54 0.71 -5.67
N GLY A 118 6.42 1.12 -6.93
CA GLY A 118 6.15 2.53 -7.31
C GLY A 118 4.75 3.03 -6.92
N PHE A 119 3.77 2.13 -6.75
CA PHE A 119 2.47 2.48 -6.17
C PHE A 119 2.60 2.93 -4.70
N PHE A 120 3.62 2.45 -4.00
CA PHE A 120 3.79 2.64 -2.56
C PHE A 120 4.75 3.78 -2.20
N VAL A 121 5.15 4.60 -3.18
CA VAL A 121 5.71 5.94 -2.94
C VAL A 121 4.56 6.87 -2.51
N LEU A 122 3.99 6.56 -1.36
CA LEU A 122 2.90 7.27 -0.75
C LEU A 122 3.49 8.32 0.21
N ASP A 123 2.92 9.50 0.18
CA ASP A 123 3.17 10.51 1.20
C ASP A 123 2.10 10.35 2.28
N LEU A 124 2.50 9.77 3.42
CA LEU A 124 1.57 9.46 4.50
C LEU A 124 0.92 10.73 5.07
N GLU A 125 1.66 11.83 5.16
CA GLU A 125 1.14 13.10 5.66
C GLU A 125 0.05 13.63 4.72
N ARG A 126 0.31 13.59 3.41
CA ARG A 126 -0.69 13.98 2.41
C ARG A 126 -1.93 13.08 2.44
N ILE A 127 -1.77 11.78 2.68
CA ILE A 127 -2.91 10.86 2.83
C ILE A 127 -3.73 11.24 4.05
N GLU A 128 -3.10 11.41 5.21
CA GLU A 128 -3.80 11.74 6.46
C GLU A 128 -4.54 13.09 6.39
N GLN A 129 -4.05 14.04 5.57
CA GLN A 129 -4.74 15.32 5.32
C GLN A 129 -5.99 15.20 4.44
N ASN A 130 -6.06 14.21 3.54
CA ASN A 130 -7.09 14.12 2.51
C ASN A 130 -7.98 12.86 2.61
N TYR A 131 -7.61 11.90 3.45
CA TYR A 131 -8.26 10.60 3.60
C TYR A 131 -8.32 10.18 5.06
N GLU A 132 -9.38 9.45 5.40
CA GLU A 132 -9.51 8.80 6.70
C GLU A 132 -9.03 7.35 6.62
N ILE A 133 -7.95 7.02 7.34
CA ILE A 133 -7.37 5.68 7.35
C ILE A 133 -8.03 4.86 8.47
N ASN A 134 -8.68 3.77 8.08
CA ASN A 134 -9.48 2.95 8.98
C ASN A 134 -9.10 1.47 8.91
N LEU A 135 -8.76 0.88 10.06
CA LEU A 135 -8.57 -0.56 10.18
C LEU A 135 -9.92 -1.27 10.31
N LYS A 136 -10.27 -2.13 9.33
CA LYS A 136 -11.59 -2.82 9.30
C LYS A 136 -11.61 -4.22 9.91
N GLY A 137 -10.45 -4.75 10.31
CA GLY A 137 -10.34 -6.07 10.93
C GLY A 137 -9.16 -6.87 10.38
N ARG A 138 -9.23 -8.19 10.50
CA ARG A 138 -8.23 -9.13 9.99
C ARG A 138 -8.87 -10.08 8.99
N GLY A 139 -8.19 -10.32 7.88
CA GLY A 139 -8.54 -11.32 6.88
C GLY A 139 -7.40 -12.31 6.70
N ARG A 140 -7.70 -13.46 6.10
CA ARG A 140 -6.68 -14.43 5.67
C ARG A 140 -6.51 -14.30 4.15
N ILE A 141 -5.34 -13.85 3.73
CA ILE A 141 -4.93 -13.74 2.32
C ILE A 141 -3.55 -14.38 2.24
N ALA A 142 -3.43 -15.44 1.43
CA ALA A 142 -2.30 -16.39 1.40
C ALA A 142 -2.01 -17.06 2.77
#